data_AF-A0A8K0SA10-F1
#
_entry.id   AF-A0A8K0SA10-F1
#
_cell.length_a   1.000
_cell.length_b   1.000
_cell.length_c   1.000
_cell.angle_alpha   90.00
_cell.angle_beta   90.00
_cell.angle_gamma   90.00
#
_symmetry.space_group_name_H-M   'P 1'
#
loop_
_entity.id
_entity.type
_entity.pdbx_description
1 polymer ?
#
loop_
_entity_poly.entity_id
_entity_poly.type
_entity_poly.pdbx_seq_one_letter_code
_entity_poly.pdbx_strand_id
1 'polypeptide(L)'
;MNHPGRPDASKVNPFNENARRHYILAYFQADGLFSAKLHGEPYQKAVDIIANKVNDQGDVKVGHLFFEYMVDATIWKHTFLQAEATGMAPAWPWPQQKPVAHDMSKGISVTYWNWRFTNGLPNEPLSDDEIIGLRARAVKLSQDRLDFTAQIKASEAERKASEAKRKALETFMVSISKESPWRRFELIEAKIRELESQSKNG
;
A
#
# COMPACT_ATOMS: atom_id res chain seq x y z
N MET A 1 14.58 17.50 2.14
CA MET A 1 13.40 18.40 2.12
C MET A 1 12.17 17.55 2.42
N ASN A 2 11.41 17.86 3.47
CA ASN A 2 10.13 17.19 3.74
C ASN A 2 9.08 17.74 2.79
N HIS A 3 8.59 16.91 1.86
CA HIS A 3 7.41 17.24 1.07
C HIS A 3 6.20 17.36 2.01
N PRO A 4 5.42 18.46 1.96
CA PRO A 4 4.19 18.55 2.74
C PRO A 4 3.26 17.40 2.35
N GLY A 5 2.92 16.55 3.32
CA GLY A 5 2.06 15.38 3.12
C GLY A 5 2.74 14.01 3.22
N ARG A 6 4.08 13.92 3.30
CA ARG A 6 4.73 12.62 3.53
C ARG A 6 4.57 12.16 4.99
N PRO A 7 4.18 10.89 5.23
CA PRO A 7 4.10 10.35 6.58
C PRO A 7 5.49 10.24 7.23
N ASP A 8 5.53 10.36 8.55
CA ASP A 8 6.74 10.24 9.35
C ASP A 8 6.98 8.79 9.81
N ALA A 9 8.04 8.16 9.29
CA ALA A 9 8.35 6.76 9.55
C ALA A 9 8.79 6.50 11.00
N SER A 10 9.32 7.51 11.69
CA SER A 10 9.80 7.36 13.07
C SER A 10 8.67 7.11 14.08
N LYS A 11 7.43 7.41 13.68
CA LYS A 11 6.22 7.20 14.49
C LYS A 11 5.54 5.86 14.22
N VAL A 12 6.11 5.04 13.33
CA VAL A 12 5.54 3.75 12.93
C VAL A 12 6.35 2.64 13.57
N ASN A 13 5.67 1.74 14.29
CA ASN A 13 6.32 0.54 14.79
C ASN A 13 6.61 -0.41 13.61
N PRO A 14 7.89 -0.68 13.27
CA PRO A 14 8.27 -1.55 12.16
C PRO A 14 7.86 -3.01 12.38
N PHE A 15 7.51 -3.41 13.60
CA PHE A 15 7.04 -4.77 13.90
C PHE A 15 5.52 -4.92 13.80
N ASN A 16 4.80 -3.83 13.53
CA ASN A 16 3.37 -3.85 13.24
C ASN A 16 3.16 -3.81 11.73
N GLU A 17 2.84 -4.96 11.14
CA GLU A 17 2.60 -5.13 9.70
C GLU A 17 1.57 -4.14 9.15
N ASN A 18 0.42 -3.98 9.81
CA ASN A 18 -0.63 -3.07 9.35
C ASN A 18 -0.14 -1.62 9.38
N ALA A 19 0.59 -1.22 10.41
CA ALA A 19 1.15 0.12 10.51
C ALA A 19 2.18 0.39 9.40
N ARG A 20 3.06 -0.58 9.11
CA ARG A 20 4.01 -0.49 7.99
C ARG A 20 3.30 -0.32 6.66
N ARG A 21 2.28 -1.14 6.38
CA ARG A 21 1.55 -1.09 5.11
C ARG A 21 0.79 0.21 4.93
N HIS A 22 0.13 0.71 5.97
CA HIS A 22 -0.50 2.04 5.92
C HIS A 22 0.51 3.15 5.66
N TYR A 23 1.70 3.09 6.26
CA TYR A 23 2.76 4.04 5.95
C TYR A 23 3.18 3.99 4.48
N ILE A 24 3.45 2.79 3.95
CA ILE A 24 3.88 2.61 2.55
C ILE A 24 2.81 3.15 1.60
N LEU A 25 1.53 2.84 1.86
CA LEU A 25 0.41 3.39 1.11
C LEU A 25 0.40 4.91 1.11
N ALA A 26 0.42 5.52 2.30
CA ALA A 26 0.36 6.97 2.44
C ALA A 26 1.57 7.65 1.77
N TYR A 27 2.75 7.01 1.82
CA TYR A 27 3.94 7.50 1.13
C TYR A 27 3.76 7.45 -0.39
N PHE A 28 3.31 6.32 -0.93
CA PHE A 28 3.08 6.18 -2.37
C PHE A 28 1.98 7.13 -2.87
N GLN A 29 0.95 7.37 -2.06
CA GLN A 29 -0.10 8.35 -2.35
C GLN A 29 0.47 9.77 -2.41
N ALA A 30 1.28 10.17 -1.42
CA ALA A 30 1.89 11.49 -1.37
C ALA A 30 2.81 11.77 -2.57
N ASP A 31 3.47 10.72 -3.08
CA ASP A 31 4.36 10.81 -4.25
C ASP A 31 3.66 10.57 -5.59
N GLY A 32 2.33 10.37 -5.60
CA GLY A 32 1.56 10.12 -6.82
C GLY A 32 1.85 8.76 -7.49
N LEU A 33 2.46 7.84 -6.75
CA LEU A 33 2.84 6.48 -7.20
C LEU A 33 1.74 5.45 -6.92
N PHE A 34 0.67 5.84 -6.23
CA PHE A 34 -0.43 4.96 -5.88
C PHE A 34 -1.34 4.65 -7.08
N SER A 35 -1.55 3.37 -7.35
CA SER A 35 -2.56 2.84 -8.29
C SER A 35 -3.10 1.54 -7.72
N ALA A 36 -4.43 1.30 -7.73
CA ALA A 36 -4.99 0.05 -7.21
C ALA A 36 -4.46 -1.18 -7.96
N LYS A 37 -4.14 -1.03 -9.25
CA LYS A 37 -3.52 -2.09 -10.06
C LYS A 37 -2.09 -2.41 -9.60
N LEU A 38 -1.41 -1.49 -8.92
CA LEU A 38 -0.02 -1.62 -8.45
C LEU A 38 0.13 -2.25 -7.06
N HIS A 39 -0.91 -2.74 -6.40
CA HIS A 39 -0.73 -3.39 -5.09
C HIS A 39 -0.93 -4.91 -5.10
N GLY A 40 -1.86 -5.43 -5.91
CA GLY A 40 -2.07 -6.89 -6.02
C GLY A 40 -0.88 -7.60 -6.69
N GLU A 41 -0.48 -7.14 -7.87
CA GLU A 41 0.61 -7.77 -8.63
C GLU A 41 1.98 -7.58 -7.99
N PRO A 42 2.37 -6.38 -7.50
CA PRO A 42 3.67 -6.21 -6.86
C PRO A 42 3.79 -6.95 -5.53
N TYR A 43 2.68 -7.12 -4.80
CA TYR A 43 2.68 -7.99 -3.62
C TYR A 43 2.97 -9.44 -4.00
N GLN A 44 2.26 -10.02 -4.97
CA GLN A 44 2.50 -11.41 -5.36
C GLN A 44 3.93 -11.60 -5.91
N LYS A 45 4.41 -10.68 -6.74
CA LYS A 45 5.81 -10.71 -7.22
C LYS A 45 6.81 -10.61 -6.08
N ALA A 46 6.57 -9.75 -5.09
CA ALA A 46 7.43 -9.63 -3.92
C ALA A 46 7.40 -10.91 -3.06
N VAL A 47 6.24 -11.54 -2.90
CA VAL A 47 6.11 -12.85 -2.26
C VAL A 47 6.94 -13.89 -3.00
N ASP A 48 6.83 -13.98 -4.33
CA ASP A 48 7.59 -14.96 -5.12
C ASP A 48 9.10 -14.72 -5.01
N ILE A 49 9.56 -13.47 -5.07
CA ILE A 49 10.98 -13.12 -4.92
C ILE A 49 11.51 -13.53 -3.54
N ILE A 50 10.79 -13.17 -2.48
CA ILE A 50 11.22 -13.46 -1.12
C ILE A 50 11.10 -14.96 -0.81
N ALA A 51 10.04 -15.61 -1.26
CA ALA A 51 9.83 -17.03 -1.04
C ALA A 51 10.89 -17.88 -1.75
N ASN A 52 11.24 -17.56 -2.99
CA ASN A 52 12.36 -18.20 -3.68
C ASN A 52 13.66 -17.99 -2.89
N LYS A 53 13.96 -16.75 -2.48
CA LYS A 53 15.17 -16.45 -1.71
C LYS A 53 15.26 -17.24 -0.40
N VAL A 54 14.17 -17.31 0.35
CA VAL A 54 14.09 -18.06 1.61
C VAL A 54 14.23 -19.57 1.33
N ASN A 55 13.59 -20.07 0.28
CA ASN A 55 13.72 -21.47 -0.13
C ASN A 55 15.15 -21.83 -0.54
N ASP A 56 15.83 -20.97 -1.31
CA ASP A 56 17.22 -21.16 -1.74
C ASP A 56 18.20 -21.16 -0.56
N GLN A 57 17.82 -20.54 0.57
CA GLN A 57 18.56 -20.59 1.84
C GLN A 57 18.32 -21.91 2.61
N GLY A 58 17.43 -22.77 2.14
CA GLY A 58 17.08 -24.04 2.76
C GLY A 58 16.03 -23.94 3.87
N ASP A 59 15.45 -22.76 4.08
CA ASP A 59 14.47 -22.55 5.14
C ASP A 59 13.12 -23.16 4.78
N VAL A 60 12.65 -24.14 5.56
CA VAL A 60 11.32 -24.75 5.36
C VAL A 60 10.22 -23.99 6.11
N LYS A 61 10.60 -23.28 7.18
CA LYS A 61 9.72 -22.46 8.01
C LYS A 61 10.39 -21.12 8.30
N VAL A 62 9.62 -20.04 8.19
CA VAL A 62 10.04 -18.69 8.61
C VAL A 62 8.95 -18.00 9.41
N GLY A 63 9.37 -17.11 10.30
CA GLY A 63 8.49 -16.27 11.10
C GLY A 63 7.64 -15.35 10.22
N HIS A 64 6.36 -15.24 10.56
CA HIS A 64 5.39 -14.38 9.88
C HIS A 64 5.91 -12.95 9.75
N LEU A 65 6.38 -12.37 10.86
CA LEU A 65 6.79 -10.98 10.89
C LEU A 65 8.01 -10.69 10.01
N PHE A 66 8.98 -11.60 9.98
CA PHE A 66 10.13 -11.51 9.08
C PHE A 66 9.70 -11.54 7.62
N PHE A 67 8.88 -12.52 7.24
CA PHE A 67 8.50 -12.72 5.86
C PHE A 67 7.73 -11.51 5.32
N GLU A 68 6.71 -11.04 6.05
CA GLU A 68 5.91 -9.90 5.63
C GLU A 68 6.73 -8.59 5.61
N TYR A 69 7.67 -8.42 6.55
CA TYR A 69 8.60 -7.29 6.50
C TYR A 69 9.47 -7.30 5.23
N MET A 70 9.99 -8.47 4.85
CA MET A 70 10.82 -8.62 3.65
C MET A 70 10.01 -8.38 2.37
N VAL A 71 8.74 -8.81 2.35
CA VAL A 71 7.80 -8.53 1.25
C VAL A 71 7.56 -7.02 1.15
N ASP A 72 7.23 -6.35 2.24
CA ASP A 72 6.99 -4.90 2.27
C ASP A 72 8.23 -4.10 1.78
N ALA A 73 9.44 -4.50 2.25
CA ALA A 73 10.69 -3.89 1.80
C ALA A 73 10.99 -4.15 0.31
N THR A 74 10.59 -5.30 -0.22
CA THR A 74 10.75 -5.65 -1.64
C THR A 74 9.79 -4.85 -2.51
N ILE A 75 8.56 -4.64 -2.06
CA ILE A 75 7.59 -3.76 -2.72
C ILE A 75 8.16 -2.34 -2.79
N TRP A 76 8.67 -1.82 -1.66
CA TRP A 76 9.31 -0.50 -1.63
C TRP A 76 10.43 -0.37 -2.67
N LYS A 77 11.36 -1.33 -2.67
CA LYS A 77 12.48 -1.32 -3.63
C LYS A 77 11.99 -1.36 -5.07
N HIS A 78 11.03 -2.23 -5.38
CA HIS A 78 10.48 -2.35 -6.73
C HIS A 78 9.78 -1.07 -7.20
N THR A 79 9.01 -0.42 -6.32
CA THR A 79 8.33 0.85 -6.63
C THR A 79 9.33 1.94 -7.04
N PHE A 80 10.51 1.98 -6.39
CA PHE A 80 11.52 2.99 -6.64
C PHE A 80 12.68 2.52 -7.53
N LEU A 81 12.56 1.38 -8.22
CA LEU A 81 13.64 0.80 -9.01
C LEU A 81 14.20 1.76 -10.08
N GLN A 82 13.32 2.51 -10.75
CA GLN A 82 13.74 3.52 -11.74
C GLN A 82 14.45 4.71 -11.08
N ALA A 83 14.00 5.13 -9.90
CA ALA A 83 14.64 6.19 -9.14
C ALA A 83 16.00 5.74 -8.58
N GLU A 84 16.18 4.43 -8.31
CA GLU A 84 17.44 3.84 -7.83
C GLU A 84 18.56 4.04 -8.84
N ALA A 85 18.27 3.86 -10.14
CA ALA A 85 19.23 4.08 -11.22
C ALA A 85 19.75 5.54 -11.29
N THR A 86 18.98 6.49 -10.76
CA THR A 86 19.33 7.92 -10.73
C THR A 86 19.82 8.39 -9.36
N GLY A 87 19.93 7.48 -8.37
CA GLY A 87 20.30 7.82 -7.00
C GLY A 87 19.24 8.63 -6.23
N MET A 88 18.02 8.74 -6.75
CA MET A 88 16.92 9.49 -6.16
C MET A 88 15.92 8.62 -5.38
N ALA A 89 16.12 7.29 -5.39
CA ALA A 89 15.25 6.39 -4.64
C ALA A 89 15.32 6.69 -3.13
N PRO A 90 14.18 6.85 -2.46
CA PRO A 90 14.16 6.95 -1.01
C PRO A 90 14.58 5.61 -0.40
N ALA A 91 15.41 5.66 0.64
CA ALA A 91 15.80 4.48 1.39
C ALA A 91 14.57 3.82 2.04
N TRP A 92 14.62 2.49 2.20
CA TRP A 92 13.66 1.79 3.04
C TRP A 92 13.68 2.41 4.44
N PRO A 93 12.53 2.75 5.06
CA PRO A 93 12.53 3.56 6.28
C PRO A 93 13.04 2.87 7.56
N TRP A 94 13.04 1.53 7.60
CA TRP A 94 13.37 0.78 8.81
C TRP A 94 14.54 -0.22 8.66
N PRO A 95 15.67 0.14 8.02
CA PRO A 95 16.66 -0.85 7.58
C PRO A 95 17.40 -1.53 8.74
N GLN A 96 17.49 -0.90 9.92
CA GLN A 96 18.12 -1.47 11.12
C GLN A 96 17.16 -2.31 11.98
N GLN A 97 15.87 -2.34 11.66
CA GLN A 97 14.82 -2.98 12.48
C GLN A 97 14.27 -4.24 11.81
N LYS A 98 15.14 -4.96 11.10
CA LYS A 98 14.78 -6.18 10.39
C LYS A 98 14.47 -7.31 11.40
N PRO A 99 13.29 -7.94 11.35
CA PRO A 99 12.98 -9.09 12.20
C PRO A 99 13.91 -10.28 11.94
N VAL A 100 14.02 -11.20 12.90
CA VAL A 100 14.82 -12.42 12.74
C VAL A 100 14.00 -13.47 11.99
N ALA A 101 14.62 -14.18 11.04
CA ALA A 101 13.94 -15.14 10.16
C ALA A 101 13.24 -16.28 10.92
N HIS A 102 13.86 -16.78 11.99
CA HIS A 102 13.34 -17.87 12.81
C HIS A 102 12.55 -17.39 14.04
N ASP A 103 12.25 -16.09 14.15
CA ASP A 103 11.39 -15.59 15.23
C ASP A 103 9.93 -15.99 14.97
N MET A 104 9.51 -17.05 15.65
CA MET A 104 8.14 -17.58 15.60
C MET A 104 7.22 -16.96 16.67
N SER A 105 7.57 -15.85 17.32
CA SER A 105 6.73 -15.18 18.33
C SER A 105 5.37 -14.73 17.78
N LYS A 106 5.26 -14.55 16.46
CA LYS A 106 4.00 -14.31 15.73
C LYS A 106 3.55 -15.53 14.90
N GLY A 107 4.22 -16.66 15.11
CA GLY A 107 4.09 -17.94 14.41
C GLY A 107 4.67 -17.94 13.00
N ILE A 108 4.46 -19.07 12.31
CA ILE A 108 4.94 -19.31 10.95
C ILE A 108 4.20 -18.41 9.95
N SER A 109 4.91 -17.93 8.94
CA SER A 109 4.31 -17.22 7.79
C SER A 109 3.38 -18.14 7.02
N VAL A 110 2.08 -17.84 7.08
CA VAL A 110 1.05 -18.50 6.25
C VAL A 110 1.36 -18.28 4.77
N THR A 111 1.81 -17.08 4.40
CA THR A 111 2.13 -16.70 3.02
C THR A 111 3.22 -17.59 2.45
N TYR A 112 4.34 -17.75 3.17
CA TYR A 112 5.42 -18.63 2.73
C TYR A 112 5.02 -20.10 2.71
N TRP A 113 4.29 -20.55 3.74
CA TRP A 113 3.81 -21.92 3.83
C TRP A 113 2.93 -22.33 2.65
N ASN A 114 1.97 -21.46 2.30
CA ASN A 114 1.10 -21.66 1.16
C ASN A 114 1.86 -21.58 -0.15
N TRP A 115 2.83 -20.66 -0.27
CA TRP A 115 3.69 -20.58 -1.46
C TRP A 115 4.47 -21.87 -1.70
N ARG A 116 5.06 -22.47 -0.65
CA ARG A 116 5.75 -23.77 -0.77
C ARG A 116 4.78 -24.85 -1.26
N PHE A 117 3.60 -24.93 -0.64
CA PHE A 117 2.56 -25.88 -1.02
C PHE A 117 2.13 -25.72 -2.48
N THR A 118 1.86 -24.49 -2.94
CA THR A 118 1.43 -24.23 -4.33
C THR A 118 2.51 -24.53 -5.36
N ASN A 119 3.78 -24.52 -4.95
CA ASN A 119 4.93 -24.86 -5.80
C ASN A 119 5.36 -26.33 -5.67
N GLY A 120 4.56 -27.18 -5.02
CA GLY A 120 4.85 -28.61 -4.87
C GLY A 120 6.05 -28.92 -3.97
N LEU A 121 6.48 -27.95 -3.14
CA LEU A 121 7.59 -28.11 -2.22
C LEU A 121 7.11 -28.75 -0.92
N PRO A 122 7.90 -29.66 -0.33
CA PRO A 122 7.54 -30.28 0.92
C PRO A 122 7.55 -29.25 2.04
N ASN A 123 6.57 -29.42 2.91
CA ASN A 123 6.35 -28.66 4.11
C ASN A 123 6.55 -29.62 5.29
N GLU A 124 7.25 -29.16 6.33
CA GLU A 124 7.37 -29.95 7.56
C GLU A 124 5.99 -30.23 8.20
N PRO A 125 5.84 -31.33 8.94
CA PRO A 125 4.67 -31.50 9.79
C PRO A 125 4.54 -30.31 10.75
N LEU A 126 3.30 -29.88 10.96
CA LEU A 126 2.94 -28.84 11.90
C LEU A 126 2.34 -29.49 13.14
N SER A 127 2.60 -28.94 14.32
CA SER A 127 1.88 -29.32 15.53
C SER A 127 0.42 -28.86 15.46
N ASP A 128 -0.45 -29.43 16.30
CA ASP A 128 -1.86 -29.02 16.36
C ASP A 128 -2.01 -27.53 16.68
N ASP A 129 -1.19 -26.99 17.58
CA ASP A 129 -1.15 -25.57 17.92
C ASP A 129 -0.72 -24.70 16.72
N GLU A 130 0.25 -25.17 15.94
CA GLU A 130 0.68 -24.48 14.72
C GLU A 130 -0.42 -24.49 13.66
N ILE A 131 -1.14 -25.61 13.50
CA ILE A 131 -2.27 -25.74 12.57
C ILE A 131 -3.40 -24.78 12.97
N ILE A 132 -3.77 -24.76 14.25
CA ILE A 132 -4.80 -23.84 14.78
C ILE A 132 -4.39 -22.40 14.53
N GLY A 133 -3.13 -22.05 14.87
CA GLY A 133 -2.59 -20.72 14.67
C GLY A 133 -2.53 -20.31 13.20
N LEU A 134 -2.12 -21.21 12.29
CA LEU A 134 -2.08 -20.96 10.85
C LEU A 134 -3.48 -20.74 10.28
N ARG A 135 -4.48 -21.53 10.69
CA ARG A 135 -5.87 -21.36 10.25
C ARG A 135 -6.43 -20.01 10.69
N ALA A 136 -6.28 -19.66 11.96
CA ALA A 136 -6.72 -18.36 12.48
C ALA A 136 -6.06 -17.19 11.74
N ARG A 137 -4.75 -17.30 11.47
CA ARG A 137 -4.01 -16.30 10.69
C ARG A 137 -4.48 -16.25 9.24
N ALA A 138 -4.72 -17.38 8.58
CA ALA A 138 -5.19 -17.41 7.20
C ALA A 138 -6.55 -16.71 7.05
N VAL A 139 -7.46 -16.91 8.01
CA VAL A 139 -8.75 -16.20 8.06
C VAL A 139 -8.52 -14.70 8.22
N LYS A 140 -7.67 -14.30 9.18
CA LYS A 140 -7.34 -12.88 9.40
C LYS A 140 -6.71 -12.23 8.17
N LEU A 141 -5.75 -12.89 7.52
CA LEU A 141 -5.09 -12.43 6.30
C LEU A 141 -6.10 -12.24 5.15
N SER A 142 -7.05 -13.16 5.01
CA SER A 142 -8.11 -13.04 4.02
C SER A 142 -8.96 -11.78 4.27
N GLN A 143 -9.37 -11.56 5.53
CA GLN A 143 -10.14 -10.37 5.90
C GLN A 143 -9.35 -9.08 5.71
N ASP A 144 -8.10 -9.02 6.20
CA ASP A 144 -7.22 -7.86 6.06
C ASP A 144 -7.00 -7.51 4.58
N ARG A 145 -6.89 -8.50 3.68
CA ARG A 145 -6.80 -8.27 2.22
C ARG A 145 -8.10 -7.71 1.63
N LEU A 146 -9.26 -8.18 2.09
CA LEU A 146 -10.56 -7.65 1.65
C LEU A 146 -10.73 -6.20 2.08
N ASP A 147 -10.43 -5.90 3.34
CA ASP A 147 -10.53 -4.56 3.92
C ASP A 147 -9.58 -3.59 3.21
N PHE A 148 -8.34 -4.01 2.97
CA PHE A 148 -7.36 -3.25 2.21
C PHE A 148 -7.83 -2.97 0.78
N THR A 149 -8.38 -3.98 0.09
CA THR A 149 -8.93 -3.81 -1.26
C THR A 149 -10.08 -2.82 -1.29
N ALA A 150 -10.94 -2.81 -0.25
CA ALA A 150 -12.02 -1.86 -0.12
C ALA A 150 -11.51 -0.42 0.08
N GLN A 151 -10.50 -0.23 0.95
CA GLN A 151 -9.87 1.09 1.16
C GLN A 151 -9.24 1.63 -0.13
N ILE A 152 -8.56 0.78 -0.88
CA ILE A 152 -7.98 1.15 -2.18
C ILE A 152 -9.07 1.64 -3.14
N LYS A 153 -10.18 0.89 -3.27
CA LYS A 153 -11.29 1.26 -4.15
C LYS A 153 -11.93 2.59 -3.73
N ALA A 154 -12.08 2.83 -2.43
CA ALA A 154 -12.59 4.09 -1.91
C ALA A 154 -11.66 5.27 -2.27
N SER A 155 -10.36 5.12 -2.04
CA SER A 155 -9.36 6.15 -2.39
C SER A 155 -9.32 6.45 -3.88
N GLU A 156 -9.43 5.44 -4.75
CA GLU A 156 -9.53 5.67 -6.19
C GLU A 156 -10.81 6.40 -6.61
N ALA A 157 -11.94 6.11 -5.95
CA ALA A 157 -13.20 6.79 -6.20
C ALA A 157 -13.10 8.27 -5.81
N GLU A 158 -12.52 8.58 -4.65
CA GLU A 158 -12.26 9.95 -4.19
C GLU A 158 -11.32 10.70 -5.15
N ARG A 159 -10.26 10.05 -5.64
CA ARG A 159 -9.35 10.64 -6.62
C ARG A 159 -10.06 10.96 -7.94
N LYS A 160 -10.86 10.01 -8.46
CA LYS A 160 -11.66 10.21 -9.68
C LYS A 160 -12.67 11.36 -9.50
N ALA A 161 -13.32 11.44 -8.34
CA ALA A 161 -14.23 12.54 -8.02
C ALA A 161 -13.50 13.90 -7.97
N SER A 162 -12.33 13.94 -7.35
CA SER A 162 -11.50 15.15 -7.26
C SER A 162 -10.98 15.61 -8.63
N GLU A 163 -10.54 14.67 -9.46
CA GLU A 163 -10.08 14.93 -10.83
C GLU A 163 -11.23 15.42 -11.72
N ALA A 164 -12.43 14.83 -11.59
CA ALA A 164 -13.62 15.29 -12.28
C ALA A 164 -14.03 16.71 -11.86
N LYS A 165 -13.99 17.02 -10.55
CA LYS A 165 -14.25 18.37 -10.02
C LYS A 165 -13.25 19.38 -10.60
N ARG A 166 -11.97 19.05 -10.61
CA ARG A 166 -10.92 19.90 -11.19
C ARG A 166 -11.15 20.16 -12.67
N LYS A 167 -11.42 19.11 -13.47
CA LYS A 167 -11.69 19.24 -14.91
C LYS A 167 -12.94 20.07 -15.19
N ALA A 168 -13.99 19.92 -14.38
CA ALA A 168 -15.19 20.73 -14.46
C ALA A 168 -14.89 22.21 -14.18
N LEU A 169 -14.06 22.49 -13.16
CA LEU A 169 -13.62 23.85 -12.85
C LEU A 169 -12.78 24.45 -13.97
N GLU A 170 -11.81 23.71 -14.51
CA GLU A 170 -10.99 24.16 -15.64
C GLU A 170 -11.86 24.47 -16.87
N THR A 171 -12.81 23.59 -17.19
CA THR A 171 -13.76 23.80 -18.29
C THR A 171 -14.63 25.05 -18.07
N PHE A 172 -15.10 25.25 -16.84
CA PHE A 172 -15.87 26.43 -16.46
C PHE A 172 -15.04 27.72 -16.56
N MET A 173 -13.79 27.71 -16.09
CA MET A 173 -12.91 28.88 -16.19
C MET A 173 -12.62 29.24 -17.65
N VAL A 174 -12.48 28.25 -18.53
CA VAL A 174 -12.31 28.47 -19.98
C VAL A 174 -13.61 29.04 -20.59
N SER A 175 -14.79 28.54 -20.21
CA SER A 175 -16.05 29.02 -20.80
C SER A 175 -16.36 30.48 -20.46
N ILE A 176 -16.01 30.94 -19.26
CA ILE A 176 -16.21 32.33 -18.83
C ILE A 176 -15.07 33.27 -19.26
N SER A 177 -14.01 32.76 -19.90
CA SER A 177 -12.83 33.54 -20.28
C SER A 177 -13.09 34.65 -21.31
N LYS A 178 -14.25 34.66 -21.97
CA LYS A 178 -14.70 35.70 -22.91
C LYS A 178 -15.70 36.69 -22.31
N GLU A 179 -16.20 36.42 -21.10
CA GLU A 179 -17.17 37.27 -20.42
C GLU A 179 -16.55 38.58 -19.92
N SER A 180 -17.38 39.59 -19.63
CA SER A 180 -16.90 40.81 -18.97
C SER A 180 -16.39 40.50 -17.55
N PRO A 181 -15.42 41.27 -17.00
CA PRO A 181 -14.86 41.00 -15.66
C PRO A 181 -15.92 40.89 -14.55
N TRP A 182 -16.91 41.78 -14.57
CA TRP A 182 -18.02 41.77 -13.62
C TRP A 182 -18.88 40.52 -13.73
N ARG A 183 -19.16 40.09 -14.97
CA ARG A 183 -19.95 38.87 -15.21
C ARG A 183 -19.19 37.61 -14.79
N ARG A 184 -17.86 37.57 -14.98
CA ARG A 184 -17.03 36.45 -14.48
C ARG A 184 -17.10 36.32 -12.97
N PHE A 185 -17.07 37.44 -12.25
CA PHE A 185 -17.14 37.44 -10.79
C PHE A 185 -18.45 36.81 -10.29
N GLU A 186 -19.60 37.24 -10.83
CA GLU A 186 -20.91 36.66 -10.49
C GLU A 186 -20.97 35.15 -10.78
N LEU A 187 -20.45 34.73 -11.93
CA LEU A 187 -20.45 33.32 -12.33
C LEU A 187 -19.55 32.48 -11.42
N ILE A 188 -18.39 32.99 -11.02
CA ILE A 188 -17.48 32.32 -10.07
C ILE A 188 -18.15 32.16 -8.70
N GLU A 189 -18.78 33.22 -8.16
CA GLU A 189 -19.48 33.13 -6.87
C GLU A 189 -20.62 32.11 -6.90
N ALA A 190 -21.41 32.08 -7.99
CA ALA A 190 -22.46 31.08 -8.17
C ALA A 190 -21.89 29.66 -8.19
N LYS A 191 -20.75 29.45 -8.87
CA LYS A 191 -20.10 28.14 -8.95
C LYS A 191 -19.53 27.69 -7.60
N ILE A 192 -18.97 28.62 -6.81
CA ILE A 192 -18.50 28.32 -5.45
C ILE A 192 -19.66 27.84 -4.57
N ARG A 193 -20.78 28.55 -4.56
CA ARG A 193 -21.98 28.15 -3.79
C ARG A 193 -22.51 26.78 -4.21
N GLU A 194 -22.52 26.50 -5.51
CA GLU A 194 -22.92 25.18 -6.04
C GLU A 194 -21.99 24.08 -5.51
N LEU A 195 -20.67 24.27 -5.55
CA LEU A 195 -19.69 23.29 -5.08
C LEU A 195 -19.76 23.07 -3.57
N GLU A 196 -19.98 24.13 -2.79
CA GLU A 196 -20.18 24.04 -1.33
C GLU A 196 -21.45 23.26 -0.97
N SER A 197 -22.52 23.41 -1.77
CA SER A 197 -23.78 22.67 -1.57
C SER A 197 -23.63 21.17 -1.83
N GLN A 198 -22.81 20.80 -2.83
CA GLN A 198 -22.52 19.40 -3.16
C GLN A 198 -21.61 18.74 -2.11
N SER A 199 -20.77 19.50 -1.42
CA SER A 199 -19.88 18.97 -0.37
C SER A 199 -20.59 18.66 0.96
N LYS A 200 -21.80 19.17 1.19
CA LYS A 200 -22.57 18.94 2.42
C LYS A 200 -23.52 17.74 2.34
N ASN A 201 -23.74 17.21 1.14
CA ASN A 201 -24.76 16.19 0.85
C ASN A 201 -24.16 14.81 0.45
N GLY A 202 -22.84 14.63 0.51
CA GLY A 202 -22.15 13.36 0.23
C GLY A 202 -21.17 13.03 1.33
#